data_AF-A0A519U6G2-F1
#
_entry.id   AF-A0A519U6G2-F1
#
_cell.length_a   1.000
_cell.length_b   1.000
_cell.length_c   1.000
_cell.angle_alpha   90.00
_cell.angle_beta   90.00
_cell.angle_gamma   90.00
#
_symmetry.space_group_name_H-M   'P 1'
#
loop_
_entity.id
_entity.type
_entity.pdbx_description
1 polymer ?
#
loop_
_entity_poly.entity_id
_entity_poly.type
_entity_poly.pdbx_seq_one_letter_code
_entity_poly.pdbx_strand_id
1 'polypeptide(L)'
;MLNILPRNSRQKFWLCLGLCLSFLQTFAQNNIQIDQLNKKAEHFYYQPDSLVFYARKAHQLAVERKYKDGEGIALKFLGTYEQSKHNYEEALRLMKQALSILEDGKNSFEIAKVGLSMSSIYNELNDHANSVGYGLKSLRLFEEVKDLKGQAKVLNILGIACAKQGDLKRAKNYFIQYNNLSKKGTDTISLAYSYNNLGSLYRDLKVLDSALINFKIANTLFKKTKHIPGISLAERNIGAIYFDKKDFRNALVYAKKSLDFSLKTKDKLGSAIAYKDISICYRELRDTVNAYATARKAIELAKIVGQREVLRDAHAVLSELDKGQNNYKSAYDNLNSSLSARDSLLNIEKTKIIQELTTKYETAEKEKAINSLNQEAKINKLELKQRTIFLAVAIGLLVIGLIISYLFYNRRKLKEEARLQAEINKQQEQTTKAVLSAEENERIRIATELHDGVGQLLSTALMNLNALVPNYRYTDENERRKTENALSLINESYDEMRSVSHQMMPNALIKAGLTAAVKDFLQKIDQDRLKISLETIGLNTRLDQQVESVLYRIIQETVNNVIKHADASRLNIQFLKDEDGVSITIEDDGKGFDTSLLEKSEGIGLKNIISRMAFLKGTIDFDTAPGKGTLVAIHIPD
;
A
#
# COMPACT_ATOMS: atom_id res chain seq x y z
N MET A 1 55.34 -105.06 40.65
CA MET A 1 54.11 -105.73 40.16
C MET A 1 54.21 -106.34 38.76
N LEU A 2 55.06 -105.85 37.83
CA LEU A 2 55.14 -106.42 36.47
C LEU A 2 55.85 -107.79 36.35
N ASN A 3 56.46 -108.30 37.43
CA ASN A 3 57.22 -109.57 37.41
C ASN A 3 56.40 -110.85 37.63
N ILE A 4 55.06 -110.76 37.71
CA ILE A 4 54.17 -111.90 37.97
C ILE A 4 53.40 -112.34 36.71
N LEU A 5 53.42 -111.56 35.62
CA LEU A 5 52.69 -111.87 34.38
C LEU A 5 53.51 -112.76 33.41
N PRO A 6 52.86 -113.65 32.62
CA PRO A 6 53.54 -114.50 31.63
C PRO A 6 54.26 -113.67 30.54
N ARG A 7 55.36 -114.22 29.99
CA ARG A 7 56.32 -113.49 29.11
C ARG A 7 55.65 -112.78 27.93
N ASN A 8 54.65 -113.42 27.30
CA ASN A 8 53.86 -112.84 26.21
C ASN A 8 53.03 -111.61 26.62
N SER A 9 52.49 -111.60 27.84
CA SER A 9 51.68 -110.49 28.34
C SER A 9 52.53 -109.27 28.71
N ARG A 10 53.77 -109.47 29.18
CA ARG A 10 54.73 -108.38 29.38
C ARG A 10 55.19 -107.76 28.06
N GLN A 11 55.49 -108.58 27.05
CA GLN A 11 55.85 -108.06 25.72
C GLN A 11 54.72 -107.22 25.12
N LYS A 12 53.46 -107.68 25.20
CA LYS A 12 52.30 -106.89 24.74
C LYS A 12 52.11 -105.59 25.54
N PHE A 13 52.34 -105.60 26.86
CA PHE A 13 52.26 -104.39 27.68
C PHE A 13 53.35 -103.36 27.30
N TRP A 14 54.61 -103.79 27.13
CA TRP A 14 55.68 -102.90 26.69
C TRP A 14 55.51 -102.42 25.24
N LEU A 15 54.92 -103.23 24.35
CA LEU A 15 54.56 -102.80 23.01
C LEU A 15 53.45 -101.74 23.02
N CYS A 16 52.38 -101.94 23.81
CA CYS A 16 51.30 -100.96 23.96
C CYS A 16 51.78 -99.68 24.64
N LEU A 17 52.65 -99.79 25.65
CA LEU A 17 53.25 -98.63 26.33
C LEU A 17 54.20 -97.89 25.39
N GLY A 18 55.00 -98.61 24.60
CA GLY A 18 55.88 -98.06 23.57
C GLY A 18 55.10 -97.37 22.44
N LEU A 19 54.00 -97.97 21.98
CA LEU A 19 53.09 -97.36 21.00
C LEU A 19 52.38 -96.13 21.57
N CYS A 20 51.93 -96.15 22.84
CA CYS A 20 51.36 -94.98 23.51
C CYS A 20 52.39 -93.87 23.69
N LEU A 21 53.62 -94.20 24.11
CA LEU A 21 54.72 -93.24 24.25
C LEU A 21 55.12 -92.64 22.90
N SER A 22 55.21 -93.46 21.85
CA SER A 22 55.47 -92.95 20.50
C SER A 22 54.33 -92.07 20.02
N PHE A 23 53.06 -92.47 20.21
CA PHE A 23 51.90 -91.68 19.80
C PHE A 23 51.81 -90.35 20.57
N LEU A 24 52.12 -90.34 21.86
CA LEU A 24 52.25 -89.14 22.69
C LEU A 24 53.42 -88.26 22.24
N GLN A 25 54.57 -88.84 21.86
CA GLN A 25 55.70 -88.09 21.31
C GLN A 25 55.38 -87.47 19.94
N THR A 26 54.74 -88.19 19.02
CA THR A 26 54.34 -87.63 17.72
C THR A 26 53.25 -86.58 17.88
N PHE A 27 52.28 -86.80 18.77
CA PHE A 27 51.23 -85.83 19.07
C PHE A 27 51.82 -84.54 19.70
N ALA A 28 52.78 -84.68 20.62
CA ALA A 28 53.48 -83.54 21.22
C ALA A 28 54.37 -82.80 20.19
N GLN A 29 55.13 -83.51 19.36
CA GLN A 29 55.93 -82.89 18.27
C GLN A 29 55.05 -82.16 17.24
N ASN A 30 53.87 -82.68 16.97
CA ASN A 30 52.95 -82.11 15.98
C ASN A 30 52.25 -80.83 16.48
N ASN A 31 51.97 -80.70 17.78
CA ASN A 31 51.44 -79.45 18.35
C ASN A 31 52.53 -78.36 18.43
N ILE A 32 53.79 -78.76 18.69
CA ILE A 32 54.95 -77.84 18.67
C ILE A 32 55.08 -77.13 17.31
N GLN A 33 54.78 -77.81 16.21
CA GLN A 33 54.80 -77.20 14.88
C GLN A 33 53.76 -76.09 14.72
N ILE A 34 52.54 -76.29 15.24
CA ILE A 34 51.47 -75.28 15.20
C ILE A 34 51.85 -74.08 16.08
N ASP A 35 52.39 -74.33 17.27
CA ASP A 35 52.86 -73.27 18.17
C ASP A 35 54.01 -72.47 17.55
N GLN A 36 54.92 -73.12 16.81
CA GLN A 36 55.97 -72.43 16.06
C GLN A 36 55.42 -71.55 14.94
N LEU A 37 54.38 -71.99 14.22
CA LEU A 37 53.71 -71.17 13.21
C LEU A 37 53.00 -69.97 13.84
N ASN A 38 52.33 -70.16 14.96
CA ASN A 38 51.72 -69.08 15.74
C ASN A 38 52.77 -68.09 16.27
N LYS A 39 53.93 -68.57 16.74
CA LYS A 39 55.07 -67.71 17.12
C LYS A 39 55.63 -66.93 15.93
N LYS A 40 55.68 -67.53 14.73
CA LYS A 40 56.06 -66.81 13.51
C LYS A 40 55.03 -65.73 13.16
N ALA A 41 53.73 -66.03 13.27
CA ALA A 41 52.69 -65.03 13.09
C ALA A 41 52.84 -63.86 14.09
N GLU A 42 53.17 -64.15 15.34
CA GLU A 42 53.48 -63.13 16.37
C GLU A 42 54.73 -62.32 16.03
N HIS A 43 55.80 -62.97 15.54
CA HIS A 43 57.03 -62.28 15.14
C HIS A 43 56.78 -61.31 13.97
N PHE A 44 55.96 -61.72 13.00
CA PHE A 44 55.61 -60.94 11.83
C PHE A 44 54.37 -60.04 12.03
N TYR A 45 54.06 -59.68 13.28
CA TYR A 45 52.87 -58.89 13.60
C TYR A 45 52.71 -57.60 12.79
N TYR A 46 53.82 -56.92 12.48
CA TYR A 46 53.83 -55.68 11.70
C TYR A 46 54.03 -55.88 10.19
N GLN A 47 54.05 -57.13 9.71
CA GLN A 47 54.17 -57.50 8.31
C GLN A 47 52.90 -58.27 7.89
N PRO A 48 51.88 -57.56 7.36
CA PRO A 48 50.52 -58.11 7.25
C PRO A 48 50.44 -59.39 6.42
N ASP A 49 51.16 -59.47 5.30
CA ASP A 49 51.14 -60.65 4.41
C ASP A 49 51.76 -61.88 5.09
N SER A 50 52.87 -61.69 5.81
CA SER A 50 53.55 -62.77 6.53
C SER A 50 52.75 -63.24 7.75
N LEU A 51 52.15 -62.32 8.52
CA LEU A 51 51.27 -62.67 9.63
C LEU A 51 50.10 -63.54 9.14
N VAL A 52 49.42 -63.13 8.07
CA VAL A 52 48.26 -63.88 7.54
C VAL A 52 48.69 -65.23 7.00
N PHE A 53 49.81 -65.30 6.28
CA PHE A 53 50.33 -66.56 5.76
C PHE A 53 50.56 -67.58 6.87
N TYR A 54 51.30 -67.19 7.93
CA TYR A 54 51.57 -68.10 9.05
C TYR A 54 50.33 -68.42 9.88
N ALA A 55 49.46 -67.43 10.11
CA ALA A 55 48.21 -67.63 10.86
C ALA A 55 47.23 -68.56 10.12
N ARG A 56 47.05 -68.41 8.80
CA ARG A 56 46.20 -69.32 8.01
C ARG A 56 46.75 -70.75 8.01
N LYS A 57 48.07 -70.90 7.85
CA LYS A 57 48.73 -72.20 7.90
C LYS A 57 48.59 -72.86 9.29
N ALA A 58 48.77 -72.10 10.36
CA ALA A 58 48.57 -72.56 11.73
C ALA A 58 47.11 -72.99 11.96
N HIS A 59 46.14 -72.18 11.51
CA HIS A 59 44.72 -72.47 11.66
C HIS A 59 44.32 -73.76 10.95
N GLN A 60 44.70 -73.94 9.67
CA GLN A 60 44.38 -75.14 8.92
C GLN A 60 44.93 -76.41 9.59
N LEU A 61 46.21 -76.40 9.97
CA LEU A 61 46.84 -77.54 10.65
C LEU A 61 46.21 -77.81 12.02
N ALA A 62 45.79 -76.77 12.73
CA ALA A 62 45.14 -76.90 14.04
C ALA A 62 43.74 -77.52 13.94
N VAL A 63 42.95 -77.15 12.92
CA VAL A 63 41.63 -77.75 12.63
C VAL A 63 41.77 -79.23 12.29
N GLU A 64 42.69 -79.57 11.37
CA GLU A 64 42.96 -80.96 10.96
C GLU A 64 43.37 -81.83 12.15
N ARG A 65 44.13 -81.26 13.10
CA ARG A 65 44.67 -81.97 14.27
C ARG A 65 43.82 -81.82 15.53
N LYS A 66 42.69 -81.10 15.47
CA LYS A 66 41.81 -80.79 16.60
C LYS A 66 42.54 -80.15 17.80
N TYR A 67 43.55 -79.34 17.53
CA TYR A 67 44.32 -78.64 18.56
C TYR A 67 43.70 -77.26 18.84
N LYS A 68 42.75 -77.22 19.78
CA LYS A 68 41.93 -76.04 20.10
C LYS A 68 42.76 -74.78 20.40
N ASP A 69 43.77 -74.88 21.25
CA ASP A 69 44.61 -73.73 21.61
C ASP A 69 45.32 -73.14 20.39
N GLY A 70 45.93 -73.99 19.56
CA GLY A 70 46.59 -73.55 18.33
C GLY A 70 45.62 -72.92 17.32
N GLU A 71 44.41 -73.46 17.22
CA GLU A 71 43.34 -72.95 16.36
C GLU A 71 42.87 -71.56 16.81
N GLY A 72 42.60 -71.41 18.11
CA GLY A 72 42.15 -70.14 18.69
C GLY A 72 43.21 -69.04 18.60
N ILE A 73 44.49 -69.36 18.83
CA ILE A 73 45.60 -68.41 18.67
C ILE A 73 45.72 -67.95 17.21
N ALA A 74 45.59 -68.88 16.25
CA ALA A 74 45.64 -68.55 14.84
C ALA A 74 44.48 -67.64 14.40
N LEU A 75 43.25 -67.95 14.85
CA LEU A 75 42.06 -67.11 14.61
C LEU A 75 42.21 -65.71 15.21
N LYS A 76 42.78 -65.59 16.41
CA LYS A 76 43.10 -64.28 17.02
C LYS A 76 44.04 -63.46 16.13
N PHE A 77 45.09 -64.06 15.56
CA PHE A 77 45.99 -63.34 14.65
C PHE A 77 45.27 -62.90 13.37
N LEU A 78 44.43 -63.76 12.78
CA LEU A 78 43.59 -63.39 11.63
C LEU A 78 42.62 -62.26 11.97
N GLY A 79 41.97 -62.30 13.13
CA GLY A 79 41.11 -61.21 13.59
C GLY A 79 41.88 -59.91 13.80
N THR A 80 43.13 -59.98 14.29
CA THR A 80 43.98 -58.80 14.47
C THR A 80 44.39 -58.18 13.14
N TYR A 81 44.60 -59.01 12.11
CA TYR A 81 44.83 -58.53 10.74
C TYR A 81 43.61 -57.79 10.19
N GLU A 82 42.41 -58.36 10.32
CA GLU A 82 41.17 -57.69 9.89
C GLU A 82 40.93 -56.38 10.65
N GLN A 83 41.25 -56.34 11.96
CA GLN A 83 41.25 -55.11 12.73
C GLN A 83 42.21 -54.06 12.15
N SER A 84 43.41 -54.46 11.73
CA SER A 84 44.39 -53.53 11.11
C SER A 84 43.93 -52.95 9.77
N LYS A 85 43.00 -53.63 9.09
CA LYS A 85 42.31 -53.15 7.88
C LYS A 85 41.06 -52.32 8.16
N HIS A 86 40.75 -52.06 9.44
CA HIS A 86 39.50 -51.43 9.88
C HIS A 86 38.24 -52.24 9.53
N ASN A 87 38.37 -53.55 9.26
CA ASN A 87 37.26 -54.45 9.00
C ASN A 87 36.73 -55.03 10.34
N TYR A 88 36.18 -54.15 11.18
CA TYR A 88 35.90 -54.43 12.58
C TYR A 88 34.84 -55.53 12.79
N GLU A 89 33.86 -55.66 11.90
CA GLU A 89 32.84 -56.70 11.97
C GLU A 89 33.45 -58.10 11.81
N GLU A 90 34.28 -58.28 10.78
CA GLU A 90 34.98 -59.53 10.53
C GLU A 90 36.01 -59.84 11.62
N ALA A 91 36.72 -58.80 12.09
CA ALA A 91 37.62 -58.93 13.24
C ALA A 91 36.89 -59.45 14.48
N LEU A 92 35.71 -58.90 14.81
CA LEU A 92 34.90 -59.38 15.94
C LEU A 92 34.37 -60.80 15.71
N ARG A 93 33.99 -61.17 14.48
CA ARG A 93 33.56 -62.52 14.14
C ARG A 93 34.67 -63.54 14.44
N LEU A 94 35.88 -63.28 13.96
CA LEU A 94 37.06 -64.11 14.19
C LEU A 94 37.46 -64.14 15.67
N MET A 95 37.40 -63.01 16.37
CA MET A 95 37.71 -62.93 17.81
C MET A 95 36.69 -63.71 18.65
N LYS A 96 35.39 -63.68 18.32
CA LYS A 96 34.36 -64.48 19.01
C LYS A 96 34.56 -65.98 18.79
N GLN A 97 34.95 -66.38 17.57
CA GLN A 97 35.31 -67.78 17.28
C GLN A 97 36.53 -68.22 18.08
N ALA A 98 37.60 -67.40 18.07
CA ALA A 98 38.79 -67.65 18.87
C ALA A 98 38.45 -67.78 20.37
N LEU A 99 37.62 -66.90 20.91
CA LEU A 99 37.21 -66.92 22.32
C LEU A 99 36.51 -68.22 22.68
N SER A 100 35.51 -68.64 21.90
CA SER A 100 34.77 -69.89 22.13
C SER A 100 35.68 -71.12 22.15
N ILE A 101 36.60 -71.21 21.19
CA ILE A 101 37.55 -72.34 21.08
C ILE A 101 38.56 -72.34 22.25
N LEU A 102 39.02 -71.17 22.68
CA LEU A 102 40.00 -71.04 23.77
C LEU A 102 39.37 -71.26 25.15
N GLU A 103 38.10 -70.91 25.35
CA GLU A 103 37.35 -71.22 26.58
C GLU A 103 37.24 -72.74 26.79
N ASP A 104 36.99 -73.49 25.71
CA ASP A 104 37.04 -74.95 25.73
C ASP A 104 38.44 -75.50 26.06
N GLY A 105 39.49 -74.84 25.58
CA GLY A 105 40.90 -75.17 25.84
C GLY A 105 41.42 -74.75 27.22
N LYS A 106 40.65 -73.92 27.95
CA LYS A 106 41.00 -73.34 29.28
C LYS A 106 42.28 -72.50 29.29
N ASN A 107 42.68 -71.93 28.15
CA ASN A 107 43.90 -71.13 28.05
C ASN A 107 43.66 -69.67 28.50
N SER A 108 43.72 -69.44 29.81
CA SER A 108 43.39 -68.15 30.44
C SER A 108 44.20 -66.96 29.89
N PHE A 109 45.47 -67.17 29.52
CA PHE A 109 46.33 -66.11 28.98
C PHE A 109 45.89 -65.68 27.58
N GLU A 110 45.56 -66.62 26.70
CA GLU A 110 45.11 -66.29 25.34
C GLU A 110 43.66 -65.79 25.32
N ILE A 111 42.79 -66.28 26.21
CA ILE A 111 41.45 -65.71 26.46
C ILE A 111 41.58 -64.23 26.86
N ALA A 112 42.51 -63.91 27.77
CA ALA A 112 42.76 -62.52 28.18
C ALA A 112 43.18 -61.64 26.99
N LYS A 113 44.08 -62.13 26.11
CA LYS A 113 44.50 -61.40 24.90
C LYS A 113 43.36 -61.19 23.91
N VAL A 114 42.50 -62.19 23.70
CA VAL A 114 41.31 -62.04 22.84
C VAL A 114 40.36 -61.00 23.42
N GLY A 115 40.09 -61.04 24.73
CA GLY A 115 39.28 -60.04 25.42
C GLY A 115 39.83 -58.62 25.32
N LEU A 116 41.17 -58.47 25.40
CA LEU A 116 41.86 -57.20 25.17
C LEU A 116 41.65 -56.67 23.74
N SER A 117 41.80 -57.53 22.73
CA SER A 117 41.56 -57.14 21.33
C SER A 117 40.10 -56.77 21.07
N MET A 118 39.15 -57.55 21.59
CA MET A 118 37.72 -57.22 21.50
C MET A 118 37.39 -55.89 22.18
N SER A 119 37.96 -55.65 23.37
CA SER A 119 37.81 -54.39 24.09
C SER A 119 38.33 -53.20 23.26
N SER A 120 39.45 -53.37 22.58
CA SER A 120 40.00 -52.37 21.65
C SER A 120 39.06 -52.15 20.44
N ILE A 121 38.57 -53.21 19.80
CA ILE A 121 37.69 -53.10 18.62
C ILE A 121 36.38 -52.41 18.98
N TYR A 122 35.77 -52.76 20.11
CA TYR A 122 34.55 -52.11 20.58
C TYR A 122 34.75 -50.62 20.90
N ASN A 123 35.95 -50.21 21.35
CA ASN A 123 36.28 -48.80 21.51
C ASN A 123 36.34 -48.05 20.17
N GLU A 124 36.92 -48.66 19.12
CA GLU A 124 36.94 -48.08 17.77
C GLU A 124 35.52 -47.97 17.18
N LEU A 125 34.63 -48.90 17.51
CA LEU A 125 33.21 -48.86 17.14
C LEU A 125 32.37 -47.91 18.00
N ASN A 126 32.96 -47.20 18.97
CA ASN A 126 32.29 -46.38 19.98
C ASN A 126 31.28 -47.13 20.87
N ASP A 127 31.33 -48.45 20.90
CA ASP A 127 30.56 -49.29 21.82
C ASP A 127 31.34 -49.48 23.12
N HIS A 128 31.39 -48.41 23.90
CA HIS A 128 32.22 -48.37 25.10
C HIS A 128 31.69 -49.31 26.20
N ALA A 129 30.41 -49.66 26.20
CA ALA A 129 29.82 -50.59 27.17
C ALA A 129 30.40 -52.00 26.98
N ASN A 130 30.39 -52.52 25.74
CA ASN A 130 31.02 -53.80 25.45
C ASN A 130 32.54 -53.73 25.61
N SER A 131 33.17 -52.59 25.26
CA SER A 131 34.61 -52.40 25.51
C SER A 131 34.96 -52.58 26.99
N VAL A 132 34.21 -51.93 27.90
CA VAL A 132 34.42 -52.07 29.34
C VAL A 132 34.14 -53.51 29.81
N GLY A 133 33.07 -54.14 29.33
CA GLY A 133 32.72 -55.51 29.69
C GLY A 133 33.83 -56.53 29.38
N TYR A 134 34.33 -56.54 28.15
CA TYR A 134 35.43 -57.43 27.74
C TYR A 134 36.77 -57.03 28.37
N GLY A 135 37.01 -55.72 28.55
CA GLY A 135 38.20 -55.21 29.22
C GLY A 135 38.29 -55.66 30.68
N LEU A 136 37.20 -55.60 31.45
CA LEU A 136 37.20 -56.05 32.85
C LEU A 136 37.44 -57.56 33.00
N LYS A 137 36.87 -58.37 32.10
CA LYS A 137 37.13 -59.81 32.06
C LYS A 137 38.61 -60.10 31.75
N SER A 138 39.14 -59.41 30.75
CA SER A 138 40.55 -59.52 30.35
C SER A 138 41.50 -59.10 31.48
N LEU A 139 41.19 -58.01 32.20
CA LEU A 139 41.99 -57.52 33.33
C LEU A 139 42.12 -58.59 34.42
N ARG A 140 41.00 -59.20 34.83
CA ARG A 140 40.98 -60.25 35.85
C ARG A 140 41.86 -61.44 35.46
N LEU A 141 41.74 -61.90 34.21
CA LEU A 141 42.56 -63.02 33.71
C LEU A 141 44.05 -62.65 33.66
N PHE A 142 44.40 -61.41 33.27
CA PHE A 142 45.78 -60.95 33.33
C PHE A 142 46.33 -60.78 34.75
N GLU A 143 45.47 -60.50 35.74
CA GLU A 143 45.82 -60.52 37.17
C GLU A 143 46.12 -61.95 37.66
N GLU A 144 45.26 -62.92 37.30
CA GLU A 144 45.43 -64.34 37.65
C GLU A 144 46.74 -64.93 37.11
N VAL A 145 47.07 -64.65 35.84
CA VAL A 145 48.32 -65.11 35.20
C VAL A 145 49.52 -64.20 35.49
N LYS A 146 49.34 -63.15 36.31
CA LYS A 146 50.38 -62.19 36.73
C LYS A 146 51.10 -61.48 35.57
N ASP A 147 50.42 -61.27 34.44
CA ASP A 147 50.99 -60.53 33.30
C ASP A 147 50.80 -59.02 33.46
N LEU A 148 51.81 -58.36 34.01
CA LEU A 148 51.80 -56.92 34.22
C LEU A 148 51.67 -56.11 32.91
N LYS A 149 52.17 -56.64 31.79
CA LYS A 149 52.08 -55.95 30.48
C LYS A 149 50.65 -56.00 29.95
N GLY A 150 49.99 -57.14 30.03
CA GLY A 150 48.57 -57.32 29.70
C GLY A 150 47.67 -56.45 30.57
N GLN A 151 47.87 -56.46 31.90
CA GLN A 151 47.14 -55.60 32.85
C GLN A 151 47.25 -54.12 32.44
N ALA A 152 48.46 -53.63 32.17
CA ALA A 152 48.67 -52.26 31.72
C ALA A 152 47.90 -51.97 30.41
N LYS A 153 48.04 -52.80 29.37
CA LYS A 153 47.32 -52.56 28.10
C LYS A 153 45.81 -52.46 28.28
N VAL A 154 45.21 -53.34 29.10
CA VAL A 154 43.78 -53.32 29.40
C VAL A 154 43.38 -52.06 30.18
N LEU A 155 44.12 -51.69 31.22
CA LEU A 155 43.84 -50.50 32.03
C LEU A 155 43.83 -49.22 31.18
N ASN A 156 44.72 -49.10 30.19
CA ASN A 156 44.70 -47.96 29.28
C ASN A 156 43.42 -47.93 28.41
N ILE A 157 42.99 -49.08 27.90
CA ILE A 157 41.75 -49.20 27.09
C ILE A 157 40.51 -48.92 27.93
N LEU A 158 40.44 -49.45 29.15
CA LEU A 158 39.37 -49.15 30.11
C LEU A 158 39.34 -47.66 30.47
N GLY A 159 40.52 -47.04 30.66
CA GLY A 159 40.65 -45.61 30.88
C GLY A 159 40.05 -44.78 29.75
N ILE A 160 40.38 -45.13 28.50
CA ILE A 160 39.83 -44.48 27.30
C ILE A 160 38.32 -44.70 27.19
N ALA A 161 37.86 -45.94 27.36
CA ALA A 161 36.44 -46.29 27.26
C ALA A 161 35.58 -45.55 28.30
N CYS A 162 36.05 -45.50 29.56
CA CYS A 162 35.37 -44.75 30.61
C CYS A 162 35.39 -43.24 30.36
N ALA A 163 36.50 -42.69 29.84
CA ALA A 163 36.58 -41.27 29.51
C ALA A 163 35.56 -40.89 28.43
N LYS A 164 35.43 -41.71 27.38
CA LYS A 164 34.46 -41.51 26.29
C LYS A 164 33.01 -41.67 26.73
N GLN A 165 32.73 -42.52 27.71
CA GLN A 165 31.40 -42.61 28.36
C GLN A 165 31.09 -41.44 29.31
N GLY A 166 32.05 -40.55 29.57
CA GLY A 166 31.91 -39.47 30.55
C GLY A 166 32.13 -39.91 32.00
N ASP A 167 32.53 -41.16 32.27
CA ASP A 167 32.93 -41.60 33.60
C ASP A 167 34.39 -41.23 33.89
N LEU A 168 34.60 -39.95 34.11
CA LEU A 168 35.92 -39.35 34.28
C LEU A 168 36.62 -39.84 35.56
N LYS A 169 35.86 -40.25 36.59
CA LYS A 169 36.40 -40.75 37.86
C LYS A 169 37.04 -42.13 37.69
N ARG A 170 36.35 -43.07 37.05
CA ARG A 170 36.93 -44.39 36.75
C ARG A 170 38.07 -44.28 35.75
N ALA A 171 37.93 -43.45 34.71
CA ALA A 171 38.98 -43.19 33.74
C ALA A 171 40.30 -42.73 34.41
N LYS A 172 40.20 -41.75 35.32
CA LYS A 172 41.34 -41.25 36.09
C LYS A 172 42.02 -42.36 36.88
N ASN A 173 41.25 -43.19 37.58
CA ASN A 173 41.80 -44.29 38.38
C ASN A 173 42.55 -45.30 37.50
N TYR A 174 41.94 -45.73 36.39
CA TYR A 174 42.58 -46.67 35.47
C TYR A 174 43.88 -46.12 34.86
N PHE A 175 43.92 -44.84 34.47
CA PHE A 175 45.17 -44.23 33.98
C PHE A 175 46.24 -44.11 35.08
N ILE A 176 45.87 -43.85 36.34
CA ILE A 176 46.85 -43.85 37.45
C ILE A 176 47.41 -45.26 37.68
N GLN A 177 46.56 -46.28 37.72
CA GLN A 177 47.00 -47.68 37.85
C GLN A 177 47.91 -48.09 36.68
N TYR A 178 47.51 -47.75 35.46
CA TYR A 178 48.33 -47.94 34.26
C TYR A 178 49.72 -47.30 34.41
N ASN A 179 49.78 -46.04 34.83
CA ASN A 179 51.05 -45.32 34.98
C ASN A 179 51.93 -45.95 36.05
N ASN A 180 51.34 -46.42 37.15
CA ASN A 180 52.07 -47.10 38.22
C ASN A 180 52.63 -48.46 37.78
N LEU A 181 51.88 -49.22 36.98
CA LEU A 181 52.34 -50.48 36.40
C LEU A 181 53.39 -50.25 35.31
N SER A 182 53.15 -49.29 34.41
CA SER A 182 54.04 -48.99 33.28
C SER A 182 55.37 -48.40 33.72
N LYS A 183 55.41 -47.65 34.83
CA LYS A 183 56.67 -47.20 35.47
C LYS A 183 57.56 -48.35 35.94
N LYS A 184 56.97 -49.49 36.31
CA LYS A 184 57.72 -50.70 36.69
C LYS A 184 58.21 -51.48 35.46
N GLY A 185 57.68 -51.17 34.27
CA GLY A 185 58.10 -51.73 32.99
C GLY A 185 59.06 -50.83 32.22
N THR A 186 59.63 -51.35 31.12
CA THR A 186 60.61 -50.63 30.27
C THR A 186 59.99 -49.85 29.10
N ASP A 187 58.66 -49.86 28.93
CA ASP A 187 58.01 -49.22 27.78
C ASP A 187 57.74 -47.72 28.02
N THR A 188 58.75 -46.91 27.72
CA THR A 188 58.72 -45.46 27.90
C THR A 188 57.75 -44.75 26.93
N ILE A 189 57.51 -45.32 25.74
CA ILE A 189 56.62 -44.72 24.73
C ILE A 189 55.16 -44.88 25.18
N SER A 190 54.76 -46.08 25.60
CA SER A 190 53.39 -46.31 26.07
C SER A 190 53.09 -45.51 27.34
N LEU A 191 54.07 -45.37 28.25
CA LEU A 191 53.97 -44.48 29.39
C LEU A 191 53.73 -43.02 28.98
N ALA A 192 54.43 -42.53 27.95
CA ALA A 192 54.23 -41.17 27.41
C ALA A 192 52.82 -40.98 26.85
N TYR A 193 52.30 -41.95 26.10
CA TYR A 193 50.92 -41.92 25.59
C TYR A 193 49.88 -41.90 26.71
N SER A 194 50.10 -42.60 27.82
CA SER A 194 49.15 -42.52 28.94
C SER A 194 49.19 -41.20 29.69
N TYR A 195 50.37 -40.61 29.88
CA TYR A 195 50.46 -39.23 30.36
C TYR A 195 49.72 -38.27 29.43
N ASN A 196 49.79 -38.49 28.11
CA ASN A 196 48.99 -37.72 27.16
C ASN A 196 47.48 -37.94 27.35
N ASN A 197 47.03 -39.19 27.51
CA ASN A 197 45.61 -39.51 27.75
C ASN A 197 45.10 -38.90 29.07
N LEU A 198 45.91 -38.96 30.13
CA LEU A 198 45.62 -38.33 31.41
C LEU A 198 45.56 -36.80 31.29
N GLY A 199 46.44 -36.21 30.46
CA GLY A 199 46.38 -34.80 30.10
C GLY A 199 45.06 -34.43 29.43
N SER A 200 44.61 -35.23 28.46
CA SER A 200 43.31 -35.03 27.80
C SER A 200 42.16 -35.14 28.78
N LEU A 201 42.19 -36.13 29.68
CA LEU A 201 41.16 -36.29 30.71
C LEU A 201 41.09 -35.08 31.65
N TYR A 202 42.23 -34.54 32.08
CA TYR A 202 42.26 -33.33 32.90
C TYR A 202 41.79 -32.09 32.14
N ARG A 203 42.04 -32.03 30.83
CA ARG A 203 41.50 -30.97 29.96
C ARG A 203 39.97 -31.04 29.90
N ASP A 204 39.42 -32.23 29.73
CA ASP A 204 37.96 -32.47 29.73
C ASP A 204 37.32 -32.13 31.09
N LEU A 205 38.03 -32.42 32.19
CA LEU A 205 37.68 -31.99 33.55
C LEU A 205 37.90 -30.49 33.82
N LYS A 206 38.39 -29.72 32.84
CA LYS A 206 38.75 -28.30 32.95
C LYS A 206 39.82 -27.98 34.01
N VAL A 207 40.59 -28.98 34.45
CA VAL A 207 41.75 -28.81 35.35
C VAL A 207 43.00 -28.56 34.52
N LEU A 208 43.08 -27.38 33.92
CA LEU A 208 44.03 -27.04 32.86
C LEU A 208 45.51 -27.15 33.28
N ASP A 209 45.84 -26.84 34.54
CA ASP A 209 47.23 -26.95 35.03
C ASP A 209 47.70 -28.40 35.13
N SER A 210 46.83 -29.28 35.61
CA SER A 210 47.11 -30.72 35.65
C SER A 210 47.23 -31.27 34.24
N ALA A 211 46.38 -30.84 33.31
CA ALA A 211 46.47 -31.22 31.90
C ALA A 211 47.83 -30.83 31.30
N LEU A 212 48.24 -29.58 31.51
CA LEU A 212 49.52 -29.05 31.02
C LEU A 212 50.72 -29.82 31.57
N ILE A 213 50.74 -30.11 32.87
CA ILE A 213 51.82 -30.90 33.50
C ILE A 213 51.92 -32.28 32.85
N ASN A 214 50.79 -32.97 32.68
CA ASN A 214 50.77 -34.30 32.08
C ASN A 214 51.22 -34.30 30.62
N PHE A 215 50.78 -33.33 29.81
CA PHE A 215 51.27 -33.19 28.43
C PHE A 215 52.76 -32.84 28.36
N LYS A 216 53.29 -32.04 29.29
CA LYS A 216 54.74 -31.76 29.38
C LYS A 216 55.56 -32.99 29.77
N ILE A 217 55.06 -33.82 30.68
CA ILE A 217 55.69 -35.10 31.03
C ILE A 217 55.71 -36.01 29.79
N ALA A 218 54.57 -36.17 29.11
CA ALA A 218 54.48 -36.95 27.88
C ALA A 218 55.48 -36.47 26.82
N ASN A 219 55.55 -35.15 26.57
CA ASN A 219 56.50 -34.55 25.63
C ASN A 219 57.96 -34.86 26.00
N THR A 220 58.31 -34.78 27.28
CA THR A 220 59.67 -35.08 27.77
C THR A 220 60.04 -36.54 27.51
N LEU A 221 59.10 -37.46 27.76
CA LEU A 221 59.30 -38.88 27.49
C LEU A 221 59.42 -39.17 25.98
N PHE A 222 58.57 -38.58 25.14
CA PHE A 222 58.67 -38.70 23.68
C PHE A 222 59.98 -38.14 23.13
N LYS A 223 60.48 -37.02 23.69
CA LYS A 223 61.80 -36.47 23.33
C LYS A 223 62.93 -37.40 23.72
N LYS A 224 62.87 -38.01 24.91
CA LYS A 224 63.87 -38.99 25.38
C LYS A 224 63.95 -40.21 24.46
N THR A 225 62.82 -40.66 23.94
CA THR A 225 62.75 -41.81 23.01
C THR A 225 62.89 -41.42 21.53
N LYS A 226 63.09 -40.13 21.22
CA LYS A 226 63.12 -39.57 19.86
C LYS A 226 61.87 -39.94 19.03
N HIS A 227 60.74 -40.14 19.68
CA HIS A 227 59.48 -40.52 19.05
C HIS A 227 58.77 -39.28 18.46
N ILE A 228 59.17 -38.86 17.25
CA ILE A 228 58.72 -37.61 16.62
C ILE A 228 57.18 -37.45 16.53
N PRO A 229 56.38 -38.45 16.13
CA PRO A 229 54.92 -38.30 16.07
C PRO A 229 54.30 -37.97 17.45
N GLY A 230 54.91 -38.52 18.51
CA GLY A 230 54.49 -38.29 19.89
C GLY A 230 54.87 -36.90 20.38
N ILE A 231 56.03 -36.38 19.97
CA ILE A 231 56.44 -34.99 20.21
C ILE A 231 55.43 -34.04 19.55
N SER A 232 55.10 -34.26 18.27
CA SER A 232 54.11 -33.43 17.57
C SER A 232 52.75 -33.42 18.29
N LEU A 233 52.24 -34.61 18.66
CA LEU A 233 50.99 -34.76 19.42
C LEU A 233 51.02 -34.00 20.75
N ALA A 234 52.12 -34.13 21.51
CA ALA A 234 52.24 -33.49 22.81
C ALA A 234 52.35 -31.95 22.68
N GLU A 235 53.13 -31.44 21.72
CA GLU A 235 53.20 -29.99 21.44
C GLU A 235 51.83 -29.43 21.04
N ARG A 236 51.07 -30.16 20.19
CA ARG A 236 49.69 -29.79 19.82
C ARG A 236 48.78 -29.69 21.05
N ASN A 237 48.80 -30.71 21.91
CA ASN A 237 47.93 -30.75 23.07
C ASN A 237 48.32 -29.70 24.13
N ILE A 238 49.62 -29.37 24.25
CA ILE A 238 50.07 -28.21 25.05
C ILE A 238 49.50 -26.91 24.45
N GLY A 239 49.54 -26.75 23.12
CA GLY A 239 48.94 -25.60 22.43
C GLY A 239 47.44 -25.48 22.69
N ALA A 240 46.70 -26.59 22.67
CA ALA A 240 45.28 -26.62 22.99
C ALA A 240 44.99 -26.15 24.44
N ILE A 241 45.86 -26.46 25.41
CA ILE A 241 45.71 -25.94 26.78
C ILE A 241 45.90 -24.42 26.84
N TYR A 242 46.89 -23.87 26.15
CA TYR A 242 47.05 -22.42 26.07
C TYR A 242 45.86 -21.76 25.37
N PHE A 243 45.28 -22.42 24.36
CA PHE A 243 44.06 -21.97 23.71
C PHE A 243 42.88 -21.92 24.69
N ASP A 244 42.66 -22.97 25.48
CA ASP A 244 41.60 -23.01 26.50
C ASP A 244 41.80 -21.94 27.60
N LYS A 245 43.06 -21.60 27.90
CA LYS A 245 43.44 -20.50 28.80
C LYS A 245 43.28 -19.12 28.16
N LYS A 246 42.84 -19.03 26.90
CA LYS A 246 42.75 -17.80 26.08
C LYS A 246 44.09 -17.12 25.79
N ASP A 247 45.20 -17.83 25.98
CA ASP A 247 46.53 -17.38 25.59
C ASP A 247 46.83 -17.82 24.16
N PHE A 248 46.19 -17.13 23.21
CA PHE A 248 46.25 -17.49 21.80
C PHE A 248 47.65 -17.33 21.20
N ARG A 249 48.49 -16.47 21.78
CA ARG A 249 49.89 -16.29 21.34
C ARG A 249 50.71 -17.53 21.65
N ASN A 250 50.64 -18.04 22.88
CA ASN A 250 51.34 -19.28 23.22
C ASN A 250 50.71 -20.48 22.50
N ALA A 251 49.38 -20.54 22.38
CA ALA A 251 48.71 -21.59 21.60
C ALA A 251 49.27 -21.68 20.16
N LEU A 252 49.40 -20.53 19.49
CA LEU A 252 49.98 -20.44 18.15
C LEU A 252 51.44 -20.93 18.08
N VAL A 253 52.26 -20.58 19.07
CA VAL A 253 53.67 -21.03 19.14
C VAL A 253 53.74 -22.56 19.19
N TYR A 254 52.93 -23.18 20.05
CA TYR A 254 52.90 -24.64 20.21
C TYR A 254 52.27 -25.35 19.00
N ALA A 255 51.22 -24.78 18.39
CA ALA A 255 50.65 -25.30 17.15
C ALA A 255 51.65 -25.26 15.98
N LYS A 256 52.46 -24.20 15.87
CA LYS A 256 53.56 -24.11 14.88
C LYS A 256 54.67 -25.14 15.14
N LYS A 257 55.02 -25.42 16.40
CA LYS A 257 55.96 -26.51 16.73
C LYS A 257 55.44 -27.88 16.31
N SER A 258 54.16 -28.17 16.57
CA SER A 258 53.52 -29.40 16.09
C SER A 258 53.59 -29.50 14.57
N LEU A 259 53.29 -28.41 13.85
CA LEU A 259 53.39 -28.37 12.39
C LEU A 259 54.81 -28.69 11.90
N ASP A 260 55.85 -28.09 12.50
CA ASP A 260 57.26 -28.35 12.13
C ASP A 260 57.62 -29.84 12.25
N PHE A 261 57.23 -30.49 13.35
CA PHE A 261 57.47 -31.93 13.53
C PHE A 261 56.67 -32.79 12.54
N SER A 262 55.40 -32.47 12.28
CA SER A 262 54.59 -33.20 11.30
C SER A 262 55.09 -33.05 9.86
N LEU A 263 55.64 -31.89 9.49
CA LEU A 263 56.29 -31.67 8.20
C LEU A 263 57.57 -32.51 8.06
N LYS A 264 58.39 -32.59 9.12
CA LYS A 264 59.62 -33.42 9.14
C LYS A 264 59.34 -34.90 8.91
N THR A 265 58.22 -35.42 9.43
CA THR A 265 57.80 -36.81 9.25
C THR A 265 56.95 -37.04 8.00
N LYS A 266 56.70 -36.00 7.19
CA LYS A 266 55.75 -36.04 6.05
C LYS A 266 54.35 -36.53 6.46
N ASP A 267 53.97 -36.29 7.72
CA ASP A 267 52.67 -36.65 8.26
C ASP A 267 51.62 -35.64 7.78
N LYS A 268 50.91 -36.01 6.71
CA LYS A 268 49.86 -35.16 6.11
C LYS A 268 48.70 -34.93 7.07
N LEU A 269 48.34 -35.91 7.90
CA LEU A 269 47.26 -35.80 8.87
C LEU A 269 47.64 -34.81 9.97
N GLY A 270 48.79 -35.00 10.61
CA GLY A 270 49.30 -34.09 11.62
C GLY A 270 49.47 -32.67 11.08
N SER A 271 49.94 -32.53 9.84
CA SER A 271 50.06 -31.23 9.18
C SER A 271 48.70 -30.55 8.95
N ALA A 272 47.68 -31.29 8.48
CA ALA A 272 46.33 -30.78 8.29
C ALA A 272 45.72 -30.28 9.62
N ILE A 273 45.86 -31.08 10.68
CA ILE A 273 45.36 -30.72 12.01
C ILE A 273 46.09 -29.49 12.54
N ALA A 274 47.42 -29.43 12.43
CA ALA A 274 48.20 -28.29 12.91
C ALA A 274 47.88 -27.01 12.14
N TYR A 275 47.69 -27.05 10.81
CA TYR A 275 47.22 -25.89 10.05
C TYR A 275 45.84 -25.40 10.50
N LYS A 276 44.92 -26.30 10.84
CA LYS A 276 43.61 -25.97 11.39
C LYS A 276 43.71 -25.34 12.78
N ASP A 277 44.57 -25.87 13.66
CA ASP A 277 44.77 -25.27 14.99
C ASP A 277 45.40 -23.87 14.88
N ILE A 278 46.34 -23.69 13.94
CA ILE A 278 46.96 -22.40 13.62
C ILE A 278 45.92 -21.40 13.09
N SER A 279 45.02 -21.83 12.20
CA SER A 279 44.01 -20.93 11.62
C SER A 279 43.02 -20.42 12.67
N ILE A 280 42.60 -21.30 13.59
CA ILE A 280 41.77 -20.92 14.73
C ILE A 280 42.53 -19.92 15.63
N CYS A 281 43.81 -20.15 15.93
CA CYS A 281 44.61 -19.22 16.72
C CYS A 281 44.71 -17.83 16.06
N TYR A 282 44.97 -17.77 14.75
CA TYR A 282 45.04 -16.49 14.02
C TYR A 282 43.69 -15.78 13.99
N ARG A 283 42.58 -16.51 13.86
CA ARG A 283 41.22 -15.93 13.93
C ARG A 283 40.98 -15.25 15.28
N GLU A 284 41.29 -15.91 16.38
CA GLU A 284 41.13 -15.32 17.74
C GLU A 284 42.06 -14.11 17.96
N LEU A 285 43.25 -14.12 17.34
CA LEU A 285 44.18 -12.98 17.32
C LEU A 285 43.77 -11.86 16.34
N ARG A 286 42.66 -12.02 15.61
CA ARG A 286 42.15 -11.11 14.57
C ARG A 286 43.10 -10.91 13.38
N ASP A 287 44.02 -11.84 13.16
CA ASP A 287 44.88 -11.88 11.98
C ASP A 287 44.16 -12.65 10.87
N THR A 288 43.27 -11.95 10.17
CA THR A 288 42.37 -12.55 9.17
C THR A 288 43.12 -13.10 7.96
N VAL A 289 44.23 -12.47 7.57
CA VAL A 289 45.04 -12.88 6.41
C VAL A 289 45.69 -14.24 6.66
N ASN A 290 46.38 -14.39 7.80
CA ASN A 290 47.03 -15.65 8.13
C ASN A 290 46.02 -16.74 8.51
N ALA A 291 44.90 -16.38 9.13
CA ALA A 291 43.81 -17.31 9.41
C ALA A 291 43.24 -17.92 8.11
N TYR A 292 42.97 -17.09 7.09
CA TYR A 292 42.45 -17.55 5.81
C TYR A 292 43.45 -18.46 5.08
N ALA A 293 44.72 -18.05 5.02
CA ALA A 293 45.78 -18.81 4.34
C ALA A 293 45.98 -20.20 4.98
N THR A 294 45.99 -20.28 6.31
CA THR A 294 46.21 -21.54 7.05
C THR A 294 44.97 -22.44 7.03
N ALA A 295 43.75 -21.88 7.09
CA ALA A 295 42.52 -22.64 6.94
C ALA A 295 42.41 -23.32 5.56
N ARG A 296 42.80 -22.64 4.47
CA ARG A 296 42.82 -23.24 3.13
C ARG A 296 43.82 -24.40 3.01
N LYS A 297 45.02 -24.25 3.58
CA LYS A 297 46.02 -25.35 3.63
C LYS A 297 45.50 -26.55 4.43
N ALA A 298 44.80 -26.29 5.53
CA ALA A 298 44.16 -27.36 6.31
C ALA A 298 43.12 -28.11 5.47
N ILE A 299 42.27 -27.39 4.73
CA ILE A 299 41.25 -28.00 3.84
C ILE A 299 41.91 -28.83 2.73
N GLU A 300 42.94 -28.29 2.06
CA GLU A 300 43.65 -28.98 0.99
C GLU A 300 44.20 -30.33 1.48
N LEU A 301 44.95 -30.33 2.57
CA LEU A 301 45.51 -31.55 3.14
C LEU A 301 44.42 -32.49 3.65
N ALA A 302 43.40 -31.95 4.33
CA ALA A 302 42.30 -32.74 4.88
C ALA A 302 41.49 -33.46 3.79
N LYS A 303 41.35 -32.87 2.59
CA LYS A 303 40.75 -33.55 1.42
C LYS A 303 41.61 -34.73 0.96
N ILE A 304 42.93 -34.56 0.91
CA ILE A 304 43.87 -35.62 0.49
C ILE A 304 43.82 -36.80 1.46
N VAL A 305 43.75 -36.54 2.77
CA VAL A 305 43.75 -37.60 3.79
C VAL A 305 42.34 -38.08 4.17
N GLY A 306 41.28 -37.52 3.59
CA GLY A 306 39.89 -37.90 3.87
C GLY A 306 39.38 -37.54 5.27
N GLN A 307 39.92 -36.48 5.89
CA GLN A 307 39.67 -36.17 7.31
C GLN A 307 38.57 -35.13 7.48
N ARG A 308 37.35 -35.63 7.73
CA ARG A 308 36.13 -34.83 7.81
C ARG A 308 36.12 -33.82 8.97
N GLU A 309 36.65 -34.17 10.13
CA GLU A 309 36.69 -33.25 11.27
C GLU A 309 37.52 -31.99 10.98
N VAL A 310 38.68 -32.17 10.33
CA VAL A 310 39.54 -31.04 9.94
C VAL A 310 38.85 -30.18 8.88
N LEU A 311 38.13 -30.79 7.93
CA LEU A 311 37.33 -30.06 6.94
C LEU A 311 36.24 -29.22 7.62
N ARG A 312 35.49 -29.82 8.55
CA ARG A 312 34.45 -29.13 9.32
C ARG A 312 35.01 -27.87 9.98
N ASP A 313 36.08 -28.02 10.77
CA ASP A 313 36.63 -26.93 11.56
C ASP A 313 37.24 -25.83 10.68
N ALA A 314 37.98 -26.22 9.65
CA ALA A 314 38.63 -25.25 8.76
C ALA A 314 37.60 -24.46 7.93
N HIS A 315 36.53 -25.10 7.44
CA HIS A 315 35.43 -24.40 6.78
C HIS A 315 34.63 -23.51 7.73
N ALA A 316 34.47 -23.89 9.01
CA ALA A 316 33.84 -23.04 10.02
C ALA A 316 34.65 -21.75 10.25
N VAL A 317 35.98 -21.85 10.33
CA VAL A 317 36.87 -20.67 10.41
C VAL A 317 36.67 -19.76 9.19
N LEU A 318 36.67 -20.31 7.97
CA LEU A 318 36.44 -19.50 6.76
C LEU A 318 35.06 -18.84 6.74
N SER A 319 34.02 -19.54 7.16
CA SER A 319 32.65 -18.99 7.23
C SER A 319 32.57 -17.77 8.15
N GLU A 320 33.19 -17.84 9.33
CA GLU A 320 33.23 -16.71 10.26
C GLU A 320 34.06 -15.53 9.74
N LEU A 321 35.20 -15.81 9.08
CA LEU A 321 36.02 -14.78 8.45
C LEU A 321 35.27 -14.07 7.32
N ASP A 322 34.57 -14.82 6.46
CA ASP A 322 33.77 -14.28 5.35
C ASP A 322 32.59 -13.46 5.87
N LYS A 323 31.94 -13.91 6.94
CA LYS A 323 30.87 -13.15 7.61
C LYS A 323 31.40 -11.82 8.15
N GLY A 324 32.58 -11.82 8.78
CA GLY A 324 33.24 -10.60 9.27
C GLY A 324 33.60 -9.60 8.16
N GLN A 325 33.78 -10.08 6.93
CA GLN A 325 34.04 -9.26 5.74
C GLN A 325 32.77 -8.89 4.96
N ASN A 326 31.57 -9.19 5.47
CA ASN A 326 30.28 -9.03 4.77
C ASN A 326 30.14 -9.85 3.47
N ASN A 327 30.98 -10.87 3.27
CA ASN A 327 30.90 -11.79 2.13
C ASN A 327 29.92 -12.93 2.43
N TYR A 328 28.63 -12.58 2.64
CA TYR A 328 27.60 -13.52 3.11
C TYR A 328 27.41 -14.76 2.23
N LYS A 329 27.64 -14.63 0.91
CA LYS A 329 27.57 -15.77 -0.01
C LYS A 329 28.67 -16.81 0.26
N SER A 330 29.92 -16.37 0.33
CA SER A 330 31.06 -17.24 0.67
C SER A 330 30.93 -17.79 2.08
N ALA A 331 30.44 -16.98 3.03
CA ALA A 331 30.18 -17.42 4.39
C ALA A 331 29.17 -18.57 4.46
N TYR A 332 28.09 -18.48 3.68
CA TYR A 332 27.07 -19.53 3.57
C TYR A 332 27.61 -20.81 2.91
N ASP A 333 28.36 -20.67 1.82
CA ASP A 333 28.92 -21.82 1.09
C ASP A 333 29.96 -22.58 1.96
N ASN A 334 30.79 -21.84 2.71
CA ASN A 334 31.71 -22.41 3.69
C ASN A 334 30.98 -23.05 4.88
N LEU A 335 29.90 -22.44 5.37
CA LEU A 335 29.07 -23.03 6.42
C LEU A 335 28.47 -24.37 5.97
N ASN A 336 27.91 -24.44 4.76
CA ASN A 336 27.38 -25.67 4.20
C ASN A 336 28.44 -26.76 4.03
N SER A 337 29.65 -26.38 3.63
CA SER A 337 30.80 -27.29 3.52
C SER A 337 31.21 -27.82 4.90
N SER A 338 31.23 -26.95 5.91
CA SER A 338 31.47 -27.34 7.31
C SER A 338 30.41 -28.32 7.81
N LEU A 339 29.12 -28.03 7.57
CA LEU A 339 28.00 -28.87 7.97
C LEU A 339 27.98 -30.22 7.25
N SER A 340 28.35 -30.26 5.98
CA SER A 340 28.44 -31.51 5.20
C SER A 340 29.57 -32.42 5.69
N ALA A 341 30.61 -31.83 6.29
CA ALA A 341 31.71 -32.56 6.90
C ALA A 341 31.42 -32.99 8.35
N ARG A 342 30.31 -32.58 8.95
CA ARG A 342 29.89 -32.96 10.31
C ARG A 342 29.05 -34.25 10.24
N ASP A 343 29.43 -35.28 11.00
CA ASP A 343 28.64 -36.53 11.11
C ASP A 343 27.17 -36.25 11.50
N SER A 344 26.29 -37.18 11.10
CA SER A 344 24.81 -37.15 11.23
C SER A 344 24.25 -36.97 12.66
N LEU A 345 25.09 -36.87 13.69
CA LEU A 345 24.70 -37.00 15.10
C LEU A 345 24.34 -35.68 15.82
N LEU A 346 24.40 -34.52 15.17
CA LEU A 346 24.03 -33.22 15.77
C LEU A 346 23.04 -32.43 14.90
N ASN A 347 21.78 -32.87 14.92
CA ASN A 347 20.68 -32.31 14.14
C ASN A 347 20.02 -31.07 14.81
N ILE A 348 20.12 -30.94 16.13
CA ILE A 348 19.40 -29.90 16.89
C ILE A 348 19.99 -28.50 16.68
N GLU A 349 21.31 -28.37 16.63
CA GLU A 349 22.00 -27.08 16.41
C GLU A 349 21.99 -26.68 14.91
N LYS A 350 21.95 -27.68 14.02
CA LYS A 350 21.82 -27.52 12.57
C LYS A 350 20.53 -26.80 12.22
N THR A 351 19.41 -27.22 12.81
CA THR A 351 18.10 -26.62 12.53
C THR A 351 18.05 -25.16 12.97
N LYS A 352 18.54 -24.84 14.17
CA LYS A 352 18.43 -23.46 14.70
C LYS A 352 19.25 -22.44 13.90
N ILE A 353 20.51 -22.78 13.55
CA ILE A 353 21.40 -21.87 12.83
C ILE A 353 21.00 -21.73 11.36
N ILE A 354 20.61 -22.83 10.71
CA ILE A 354 20.07 -22.79 9.33
C ILE A 354 18.80 -21.95 9.32
N GLN A 355 17.87 -22.17 10.25
CA GLN A 355 16.61 -21.46 10.30
C GLN A 355 16.82 -19.96 10.54
N GLU A 356 17.74 -19.55 11.42
CA GLU A 356 18.06 -18.14 11.64
C GLU A 356 18.66 -17.46 10.39
N LEU A 357 19.57 -18.13 9.68
CA LEU A 357 20.19 -17.59 8.47
C LEU A 357 19.23 -17.58 7.27
N THR A 358 18.41 -18.63 7.11
CA THR A 358 17.35 -18.69 6.09
C THR A 358 16.33 -17.58 6.33
N THR A 359 15.89 -17.37 7.57
CA THR A 359 14.96 -16.28 7.91
C THR A 359 15.55 -14.91 7.57
N LYS A 360 16.84 -14.64 7.88
CA LYS A 360 17.48 -13.37 7.52
C LYS A 360 17.66 -13.18 6.01
N TYR A 361 18.01 -14.23 5.28
CA TYR A 361 18.10 -14.20 3.82
C TYR A 361 16.74 -13.94 3.17
N GLU A 362 15.71 -14.70 3.57
CA GLU A 362 14.35 -14.52 3.08
C GLU A 362 13.78 -13.14 3.42
N THR A 363 14.12 -12.59 4.60
CA THR A 363 13.72 -11.23 4.99
C THR A 363 14.34 -10.21 4.05
N ALA A 364 15.64 -10.31 3.75
CA ALA A 364 16.33 -9.39 2.85
C ALA A 364 15.80 -9.43 1.40
N GLU A 365 15.47 -10.63 0.88
CA GLU A 365 14.82 -10.80 -0.43
C GLU A 365 13.39 -10.24 -0.44
N LYS A 366 12.59 -10.52 0.60
CA LYS A 366 11.22 -10.01 0.74
C LYS A 366 11.19 -8.49 0.91
N GLU A 367 12.14 -7.90 1.62
CA GLU A 367 12.22 -6.45 1.83
C GLU A 367 12.49 -5.70 0.51
N LYS A 368 13.34 -6.27 -0.35
CA LYS A 368 13.52 -5.77 -1.73
C LYS A 368 12.24 -5.87 -2.55
N ALA A 369 11.52 -6.99 -2.48
CA ALA A 369 10.26 -7.19 -3.21
C ALA A 369 9.15 -6.25 -2.71
N ILE A 370 9.03 -6.04 -1.39
CA ILE A 370 8.06 -5.10 -0.79
C ILE A 370 8.35 -3.66 -1.22
N ASN A 371 9.62 -3.26 -1.28
CA ASN A 371 9.99 -1.92 -1.75
C ASN A 371 9.64 -1.70 -3.23
N SER A 372 9.82 -2.71 -4.09
CA SER A 372 9.40 -2.68 -5.49
C SER A 372 7.87 -2.56 -5.63
N LEU A 373 7.11 -3.40 -4.92
CA LEU A 373 5.64 -3.38 -4.94
C LEU A 373 5.06 -2.07 -4.40
N ASN A 374 5.67 -1.50 -3.36
CA ASN A 374 5.25 -0.20 -2.80
C ASN A 374 5.48 0.96 -3.78
N GLN A 375 6.56 0.91 -4.57
CA GLN A 375 6.79 1.90 -5.63
C GLN A 375 5.72 1.79 -6.73
N GLU A 376 5.41 0.57 -7.17
CA GLU A 376 4.39 0.32 -8.20
C GLU A 376 2.99 0.74 -7.73
N ALA A 377 2.61 0.40 -6.50
CA ALA A 377 1.33 0.82 -5.89
C ALA A 377 1.22 2.36 -5.77
N LYS A 378 2.34 3.05 -5.52
CA LYS A 378 2.38 4.52 -5.45
C LYS A 378 2.20 5.15 -6.84
N ILE A 379 2.79 4.58 -7.88
CA ILE A 379 2.63 5.02 -9.27
C ILE A 379 1.16 4.85 -9.70
N ASN A 380 0.58 3.67 -9.49
CA ASN A 380 -0.83 3.39 -9.84
C ASN A 380 -1.79 4.34 -9.11
N LYS A 381 -1.52 4.68 -7.84
CA LYS A 381 -2.33 5.64 -7.07
C LYS A 381 -2.25 7.06 -7.61
N LEU A 382 -1.10 7.48 -8.15
CA LEU A 382 -0.93 8.80 -8.78
C LEU A 382 -1.66 8.87 -10.11
N GLU A 383 -1.59 7.81 -10.94
CA GLU A 383 -2.33 7.74 -12.20
C GLU A 383 -3.85 7.78 -12.01
N LEU A 384 -4.36 7.04 -11.02
CA LEU A 384 -5.78 7.09 -10.67
C LEU A 384 -6.21 8.49 -10.23
N LYS A 385 -5.41 9.17 -9.40
CA LYS A 385 -5.69 10.57 -9.01
C LYS A 385 -5.71 11.51 -10.20
N GLN A 386 -4.77 11.38 -11.15
CA GLN A 386 -4.76 12.19 -12.37
C GLN A 386 -6.02 11.96 -13.21
N ARG A 387 -6.43 10.69 -13.40
CA ARG A 387 -7.68 10.36 -14.13
C ARG A 387 -8.92 10.95 -13.46
N THR A 388 -9.03 10.87 -12.13
CA THR A 388 -10.16 11.44 -11.39
C THR A 388 -10.21 12.96 -11.50
N ILE A 389 -9.07 13.66 -11.39
CA ILE A 389 -9.00 15.11 -11.57
C ILE A 389 -9.43 15.51 -12.98
N PHE A 390 -8.95 14.80 -14.00
CA PHE A 390 -9.32 15.08 -15.39
C PHE A 390 -10.83 14.91 -15.63
N LEU A 391 -11.43 13.83 -15.12
CA LEU A 391 -12.87 13.60 -15.17
C LEU A 391 -13.66 14.70 -14.46
N ALA A 392 -13.23 15.12 -13.27
CA ALA A 392 -13.87 16.20 -12.53
C ALA A 392 -13.84 17.54 -13.28
N VAL A 393 -12.71 17.87 -13.91
CA VAL A 393 -12.58 19.07 -14.76
C VAL A 393 -13.49 18.99 -15.98
N ALA A 394 -13.54 17.84 -16.65
CA ALA A 394 -14.39 17.64 -17.83
C ALA A 394 -15.88 17.81 -17.49
N ILE A 395 -16.33 17.23 -16.37
CA ILE A 395 -17.71 17.40 -15.87
C ILE A 395 -17.97 18.86 -15.50
N GLY A 396 -17.03 19.52 -14.82
CA GLY A 396 -17.15 20.93 -14.45
C GLY A 396 -17.32 21.84 -15.67
N LEU A 397 -16.52 21.64 -16.72
CA LEU A 397 -16.63 22.38 -17.98
C LEU A 397 -17.96 22.14 -18.69
N LEU A 398 -18.48 20.90 -18.65
CA LEU A 398 -19.77 20.55 -19.24
C LEU A 398 -20.92 21.28 -18.52
N VAL A 399 -20.90 21.30 -17.18
CA VAL A 399 -21.89 22.03 -16.37
C VAL A 399 -21.83 23.53 -16.65
N ILE A 400 -20.64 24.12 -16.71
CA ILE A 400 -20.46 25.54 -17.05
C ILE A 400 -21.02 25.83 -18.45
N GLY A 401 -20.74 24.97 -19.43
CA GLY A 401 -21.27 25.10 -20.79
C GLY A 401 -22.81 25.06 -20.84
N LEU A 402 -23.44 24.17 -20.08
CA LEU A 402 -24.90 24.09 -19.97
C LEU A 402 -25.50 25.36 -19.34
N ILE A 403 -24.87 25.89 -18.28
CA ILE A 403 -25.32 27.14 -17.63
C ILE A 403 -25.24 28.31 -18.60
N ILE A 404 -24.12 28.46 -19.32
CA ILE A 404 -23.94 29.54 -20.30
C ILE A 404 -24.99 29.43 -21.42
N SER A 405 -25.23 28.23 -21.94
CA SER A 405 -26.24 27.97 -22.97
C SER A 405 -27.65 28.34 -22.49
N TYR A 406 -28.01 27.95 -21.26
CA TYR A 406 -29.30 28.29 -20.66
C TYR A 406 -29.48 29.80 -20.48
N LEU A 407 -28.47 30.50 -19.94
CA LEU A 407 -28.52 31.96 -19.78
C LEU A 407 -28.68 32.68 -21.13
N PHE A 408 -27.99 32.20 -22.16
CA PHE A 408 -28.10 32.77 -23.51
C PHE A 408 -29.48 32.55 -24.12
N TYR A 409 -30.05 31.35 -23.97
CA TYR A 409 -31.42 31.03 -24.40
C TYR A 409 -32.45 31.93 -23.70
N ASN A 410 -32.37 32.05 -22.37
CA ASN A 410 -33.31 32.84 -21.59
C ASN A 410 -33.23 34.34 -21.96
N ARG A 411 -32.01 34.85 -22.17
CA ARG A 411 -31.81 36.24 -22.60
C ARG A 411 -32.40 36.51 -23.99
N ARG A 412 -32.32 35.56 -24.92
CA ARG A 412 -32.96 35.67 -26.24
C ARG A 412 -34.48 35.71 -26.11
N LYS A 413 -35.06 34.78 -25.34
CA LYS A 413 -36.51 34.70 -25.09
C LYS A 413 -37.06 36.01 -24.52
N LEU A 414 -36.44 36.54 -23.47
CA LEU A 414 -36.85 37.80 -22.85
C LEU A 414 -36.80 38.99 -23.83
N LYS A 415 -35.82 39.00 -24.74
CA LYS A 415 -35.68 40.06 -25.74
C LYS A 415 -36.78 40.00 -26.80
N GLU A 416 -37.26 38.81 -27.16
CA GLU A 416 -38.37 38.64 -28.09
C GLU A 416 -39.69 39.07 -27.47
N GLU A 417 -39.96 38.67 -26.23
CA GLU A 417 -41.16 39.09 -25.49
C GLU A 417 -41.23 40.62 -25.34
N ALA A 418 -40.11 41.27 -24.99
CA ALA A 418 -40.05 42.72 -24.90
C ALA A 418 -40.32 43.44 -26.23
N ARG A 419 -39.88 42.86 -27.37
CA ARG A 419 -40.13 43.42 -28.70
C ARG A 419 -41.60 43.30 -29.09
N LEU A 420 -42.21 42.15 -28.83
CA LEU A 420 -43.62 41.92 -29.14
C LEU A 420 -44.51 42.89 -28.35
N GLN A 421 -44.21 43.10 -27.07
CA GLN A 421 -44.96 44.03 -26.23
C GLN A 421 -44.87 45.48 -26.72
N ALA A 422 -43.68 45.90 -27.16
CA ALA A 422 -43.49 47.24 -27.70
C ALA A 422 -44.31 47.48 -28.98
N GLU A 423 -44.43 46.47 -29.85
CA GLU A 423 -45.21 46.57 -31.08
C GLU A 423 -46.72 46.66 -30.79
N ILE A 424 -47.23 45.85 -29.85
CA ILE A 424 -48.64 45.88 -29.43
C ILE A 424 -49.02 47.28 -28.93
N ASN A 425 -48.21 47.85 -28.03
CA ASN A 425 -48.47 49.18 -27.47
C ASN A 425 -48.51 50.27 -28.56
N LYS A 426 -47.59 50.20 -29.53
CA LYS A 426 -47.54 51.14 -30.66
C LYS A 426 -48.78 51.04 -31.53
N GLN A 427 -49.25 49.83 -31.80
CA GLN A 427 -50.43 49.59 -32.61
C GLN A 427 -51.70 50.12 -31.92
N GLN A 428 -51.81 49.94 -30.61
CA GLN A 428 -52.92 50.46 -29.82
C GLN A 428 -52.99 52.00 -29.85
N GLU A 429 -51.85 52.69 -29.74
CA GLU A 429 -51.79 54.16 -29.84
C GLU A 429 -52.27 54.66 -31.21
N GLN A 430 -51.88 53.99 -32.29
CA GLN A 430 -52.30 54.35 -33.64
C GLN A 430 -53.80 54.18 -33.85
N THR A 431 -54.39 53.10 -33.32
CA THR A 431 -55.84 52.86 -33.40
C THR A 431 -56.63 53.95 -32.68
N THR A 432 -56.23 54.34 -31.47
CA THR A 432 -56.92 55.39 -30.71
C THR A 432 -56.89 56.74 -31.43
N LYS A 433 -55.76 57.12 -32.03
CA LYS A 433 -55.64 58.36 -32.83
C LYS A 433 -56.55 58.36 -34.06
N ALA A 434 -56.63 57.22 -34.76
CA ALA A 434 -57.49 57.10 -35.94
C ALA A 434 -58.98 57.27 -35.61
N VAL A 435 -59.44 56.72 -34.48
CA VAL A 435 -60.84 56.83 -34.04
C VAL A 435 -61.23 58.29 -33.73
N LEU A 436 -60.42 59.02 -32.96
CA LEU A 436 -60.73 60.41 -32.58
C LEU A 436 -60.77 61.34 -33.80
N SER A 437 -59.80 61.20 -34.70
CA SER A 437 -59.78 62.00 -35.93
C SER A 437 -60.96 61.67 -36.85
N ALA A 438 -61.42 60.42 -36.89
CA ALA A 438 -62.59 60.05 -37.67
C ALA A 438 -63.88 60.69 -37.13
N GLU A 439 -64.08 60.71 -35.81
CA GLU A 439 -65.27 61.33 -35.19
C GLU A 439 -65.35 62.84 -35.50
N GLU A 440 -64.23 63.56 -35.36
CA GLU A 440 -64.20 65.02 -35.58
C GLU A 440 -64.48 65.39 -37.03
N ASN A 441 -63.89 64.64 -37.97
CA ASN A 441 -64.13 64.85 -39.40
C ASN A 441 -65.60 64.61 -39.77
N GLU A 442 -66.28 63.68 -39.11
CA GLU A 442 -67.69 63.42 -39.36
C GLU A 442 -68.58 64.56 -38.88
N ARG A 443 -68.24 65.20 -37.75
CA ARG A 443 -68.95 66.41 -37.28
C ARG A 443 -68.80 67.57 -38.25
N ILE A 444 -67.60 67.77 -38.80
CA ILE A 444 -67.33 68.79 -39.81
C ILE A 444 -68.14 68.52 -41.08
N ARG A 445 -68.17 67.26 -41.54
CA ARG A 445 -68.97 66.83 -42.69
C ARG A 445 -70.46 67.14 -42.48
N ILE A 446 -71.04 66.68 -41.37
CA ILE A 446 -72.46 66.87 -41.06
C ILE A 446 -72.82 68.36 -40.99
N ALA A 447 -71.99 69.18 -40.32
CA ALA A 447 -72.25 70.62 -40.21
C ALA A 447 -72.28 71.31 -41.58
N THR A 448 -71.36 70.91 -42.46
CA THR A 448 -71.23 71.42 -43.83
C THR A 448 -72.44 70.99 -44.67
N GLU A 449 -72.84 69.72 -44.62
CA GLU A 449 -74.02 69.20 -45.32
C GLU A 449 -75.32 69.85 -44.83
N LEU A 450 -75.46 70.10 -43.53
CA LEU A 450 -76.62 70.83 -42.98
C LEU A 450 -76.67 72.27 -43.50
N HIS A 451 -75.55 72.98 -43.51
CA HIS A 451 -75.48 74.36 -43.98
C HIS A 451 -75.81 74.48 -45.47
N ASP A 452 -75.18 73.65 -46.31
CA ASP A 452 -75.29 73.76 -47.75
C ASP A 452 -76.55 73.07 -48.29
N GLY A 453 -76.96 71.95 -47.71
CA GLY A 453 -78.14 71.20 -48.13
C GLY A 453 -79.44 71.78 -47.55
N VAL A 454 -79.66 71.54 -46.26
CA VAL A 454 -80.92 71.90 -45.60
C VAL A 454 -81.04 73.41 -45.42
N GLY A 455 -79.94 74.09 -45.10
CA GLY A 455 -79.92 75.53 -44.84
C GLY A 455 -80.20 76.40 -46.06
N GLN A 456 -79.66 76.04 -47.22
CA GLN A 456 -79.95 76.76 -48.46
C GLN A 456 -81.42 76.56 -48.89
N LEU A 457 -81.95 75.34 -48.75
CA LEU A 457 -83.35 75.04 -49.07
C LEU A 457 -84.33 75.81 -48.17
N LEU A 458 -84.10 75.79 -46.86
CA LEU A 458 -84.93 76.53 -45.89
C LEU A 458 -84.82 78.05 -46.09
N SER A 459 -83.62 78.58 -46.37
CA SER A 459 -83.45 80.01 -46.68
C SER A 459 -84.26 80.41 -47.92
N THR A 460 -84.23 79.59 -48.96
CA THR A 460 -84.96 79.85 -50.21
C THR A 460 -86.48 79.75 -50.01
N ALA A 461 -86.94 78.72 -49.29
CA ALA A 461 -88.34 78.57 -48.93
C ALA A 461 -88.84 79.77 -48.10
N LEU A 462 -88.03 80.22 -47.14
CA LEU A 462 -88.34 81.37 -46.30
C LEU A 462 -88.41 82.67 -47.09
N MET A 463 -87.46 82.93 -48.00
CA MET A 463 -87.50 84.11 -48.88
C MET A 463 -88.75 84.13 -49.75
N ASN A 464 -89.11 82.99 -50.35
CA ASN A 464 -90.30 82.87 -51.19
C ASN A 464 -91.59 83.11 -50.38
N LEU A 465 -91.69 82.52 -49.18
CA LEU A 465 -92.87 82.70 -48.33
C LEU A 465 -92.98 84.12 -47.78
N ASN A 466 -91.87 84.73 -47.31
CA ASN A 466 -91.85 86.12 -46.86
C ASN A 466 -92.20 87.13 -47.98
N ALA A 467 -91.95 86.80 -49.25
CA ALA A 467 -92.37 87.63 -50.37
C ALA A 467 -93.87 87.50 -50.70
N LEU A 468 -94.45 86.30 -50.48
CA LEU A 468 -95.86 86.00 -50.81
C LEU A 468 -96.82 86.44 -49.71
N VAL A 469 -96.51 86.17 -48.44
CA VAL A 469 -97.38 86.38 -47.28
C VAL A 469 -97.90 87.83 -47.11
N PRO A 470 -97.09 88.89 -47.32
CA PRO A 470 -97.56 90.28 -47.17
C PRO A 470 -98.62 90.70 -48.18
N ASN A 471 -98.64 90.07 -49.36
CA ASN A 471 -99.52 90.42 -50.48
C ASN A 471 -100.66 89.41 -50.69
N TYR A 472 -100.74 88.39 -49.83
CA TYR A 472 -101.76 87.36 -49.94
C TYR A 472 -103.09 87.85 -49.33
N ARG A 473 -104.17 87.81 -50.12
CA ARG A 473 -105.52 88.14 -49.64
C ARG A 473 -106.15 86.91 -49.01
N TYR A 474 -106.25 86.91 -47.68
CA TYR A 474 -106.89 85.82 -46.93
C TYR A 474 -108.40 85.85 -47.11
N THR A 475 -109.00 84.69 -47.40
CA THR A 475 -110.46 84.52 -47.52
C THR A 475 -111.15 84.30 -46.18
N ASP A 476 -110.42 83.79 -45.18
CA ASP A 476 -110.86 83.54 -43.80
C ASP A 476 -109.69 83.72 -42.82
N GLU A 477 -109.97 84.16 -41.58
CA GLU A 477 -108.99 84.33 -40.50
C GLU A 477 -108.31 83.00 -40.14
N ASN A 478 -109.01 81.88 -40.32
CA ASN A 478 -108.47 80.55 -40.11
C ASN A 478 -107.40 80.16 -41.16
N GLU A 479 -107.53 80.66 -42.40
CA GLU A 479 -106.54 80.48 -43.47
C GLU A 479 -105.30 81.35 -43.22
N ARG A 480 -105.51 82.59 -42.77
CA ARG A 480 -104.43 83.47 -42.30
C ARG A 480 -103.59 82.82 -41.20
N ARG A 481 -104.23 82.33 -40.14
CA ARG A 481 -103.54 81.64 -39.04
C ARG A 481 -102.75 80.42 -39.49
N LYS A 482 -103.26 79.62 -40.43
CA LYS A 482 -102.54 78.44 -40.94
C LYS A 482 -101.28 78.83 -41.72
N THR A 483 -101.36 79.88 -42.54
CA THR A 483 -100.22 80.40 -43.31
C THR A 483 -99.17 81.05 -42.40
N GLU A 484 -99.61 81.87 -41.44
CA GLU A 484 -98.72 82.46 -40.42
C GLU A 484 -98.06 81.37 -39.57
N ASN A 485 -98.79 80.32 -39.17
CA ASN A 485 -98.23 79.15 -38.48
C ASN A 485 -97.22 78.38 -39.35
N ALA A 486 -97.49 78.19 -40.65
CA ALA A 486 -96.55 77.51 -41.55
C ALA A 486 -95.25 78.32 -41.76
N LEU A 487 -95.37 79.65 -41.84
CA LEU A 487 -94.22 80.54 -41.87
C LEU A 487 -93.44 80.50 -40.55
N SER A 488 -94.15 80.48 -39.40
CA SER A 488 -93.52 80.31 -38.08
C SER A 488 -92.76 79.00 -37.99
N LEU A 489 -93.37 77.88 -38.40
CA LEU A 489 -92.72 76.56 -38.39
C LEU A 489 -91.48 76.50 -39.29
N ILE A 490 -91.49 77.16 -40.46
CA ILE A 490 -90.31 77.20 -41.33
C ILE A 490 -89.23 78.12 -40.75
N ASN A 491 -89.59 79.26 -40.15
CA ASN A 491 -88.65 80.10 -39.41
C ASN A 491 -88.02 79.32 -38.25
N GLU A 492 -88.84 78.67 -37.43
CA GLU A 492 -88.39 77.84 -36.32
C GLU A 492 -87.48 76.70 -36.81
N SER A 493 -87.86 76.02 -37.90
CA SER A 493 -87.03 74.96 -38.49
C SER A 493 -85.70 75.48 -39.05
N TYR A 494 -85.70 76.67 -39.65
CA TYR A 494 -84.49 77.33 -40.15
C TYR A 494 -83.57 77.72 -38.99
N ASP A 495 -84.12 78.33 -37.95
CA ASP A 495 -83.38 78.74 -36.77
C ASP A 495 -82.85 77.52 -36.00
N GLU A 496 -83.63 76.44 -35.91
CA GLU A 496 -83.22 75.19 -35.27
C GLU A 496 -82.10 74.50 -36.06
N MET A 497 -82.25 74.32 -37.38
CA MET A 497 -81.17 73.75 -38.22
C MET A 497 -79.91 74.62 -38.16
N ARG A 498 -80.05 75.95 -38.24
CA ARG A 498 -78.92 76.89 -38.16
C ARG A 498 -78.23 76.80 -36.80
N SER A 499 -79.01 76.63 -35.73
CA SER A 499 -78.51 76.37 -34.38
C SER A 499 -77.74 75.04 -34.34
N VAL A 500 -78.29 73.95 -34.88
CA VAL A 500 -77.63 72.63 -34.93
C VAL A 500 -76.33 72.68 -35.75
N SER A 501 -76.34 73.29 -36.93
CA SER A 501 -75.15 73.47 -37.76
C SER A 501 -74.08 74.29 -37.01
N HIS A 502 -74.46 75.39 -36.35
CA HIS A 502 -73.53 76.18 -35.53
C HIS A 502 -73.00 75.44 -34.29
N GLN A 503 -73.82 74.61 -33.65
CA GLN A 503 -73.39 73.75 -32.55
C GLN A 503 -72.44 72.65 -33.04
N MET A 504 -72.61 72.17 -34.28
CA MET A 504 -71.74 71.17 -34.90
C MET A 504 -70.47 71.74 -35.48
N MET A 505 -70.45 72.97 -36.01
CA MET A 505 -69.24 73.72 -36.35
C MET A 505 -69.52 75.23 -36.32
N PRO A 506 -68.87 76.03 -35.45
CA PRO A 506 -69.06 77.46 -35.46
C PRO A 506 -68.36 78.08 -36.68
N ASN A 507 -69.10 78.77 -37.55
CA ASN A 507 -68.52 79.51 -38.69
C ASN A 507 -67.46 80.54 -38.25
N ALA A 508 -67.58 81.07 -37.04
CA ALA A 508 -66.60 81.98 -36.43
C ALA A 508 -65.23 81.30 -36.19
N LEU A 509 -65.20 80.00 -35.89
CA LEU A 509 -63.96 79.24 -35.67
C LEU A 509 -63.16 79.11 -36.97
N ILE A 510 -63.84 78.77 -38.06
CA ILE A 510 -63.21 78.60 -39.38
C ILE A 510 -62.71 79.95 -39.94
N LYS A 511 -63.53 81.01 -39.83
CA LYS A 511 -63.24 82.32 -40.45
C LYS A 511 -62.33 83.21 -39.61
N ALA A 512 -62.44 83.17 -38.29
CA ALA A 512 -61.80 84.15 -37.39
C ALA A 512 -60.98 83.53 -36.24
N GLY A 513 -60.91 82.19 -36.14
CA GLY A 513 -60.09 81.48 -35.15
C GLY A 513 -60.74 81.32 -33.77
N LEU A 514 -60.04 80.64 -32.86
CA LEU A 514 -60.57 80.23 -31.55
C LEU A 514 -61.13 81.39 -30.71
N THR A 515 -60.37 82.46 -30.54
CA THR A 515 -60.77 83.61 -29.71
C THR A 515 -62.07 84.26 -30.20
N ALA A 516 -62.20 84.45 -31.51
CA ALA A 516 -63.40 85.04 -32.11
C ALA A 516 -64.60 84.10 -31.99
N ALA A 517 -64.39 82.79 -32.16
CA ALA A 517 -65.45 81.79 -32.01
C ALA A 517 -65.98 81.71 -30.59
N VAL A 518 -65.09 81.71 -29.59
CA VAL A 518 -65.48 81.68 -28.18
C VAL A 518 -66.20 82.98 -27.82
N LYS A 519 -65.72 84.14 -28.27
CA LYS A 519 -66.42 85.41 -28.05
C LYS A 519 -67.84 85.42 -28.64
N ASP A 520 -68.01 84.94 -29.87
CA ASP A 520 -69.33 84.81 -30.54
C ASP A 520 -70.25 83.82 -29.80
N PHE A 521 -69.69 82.71 -29.31
CA PHE A 521 -70.43 81.75 -28.49
C PHE A 521 -70.92 82.36 -27.17
N LEU A 522 -70.04 83.08 -26.45
CA LEU A 522 -70.36 83.66 -25.14
C LEU A 522 -71.37 84.82 -25.23
N GLN A 523 -71.37 85.60 -26.32
CA GLN A 523 -72.32 86.70 -26.53
C GLN A 523 -73.78 86.24 -26.70
N LYS A 524 -74.00 84.97 -27.05
CA LYS A 524 -75.34 84.38 -27.21
C LYS A 524 -75.94 83.89 -25.90
N ILE A 525 -75.18 83.89 -24.82
CA ILE A 525 -75.63 83.48 -23.49
C ILE A 525 -76.33 84.68 -22.83
N ASP A 526 -77.45 84.42 -22.16
CA ASP A 526 -78.24 85.41 -21.43
C ASP A 526 -77.42 86.06 -20.30
N GLN A 527 -76.99 87.30 -20.53
CA GLN A 527 -76.16 88.09 -19.62
C GLN A 527 -76.92 88.53 -18.35
N ASP A 528 -78.26 88.48 -18.36
CA ASP A 528 -79.06 88.80 -17.17
C ASP A 528 -78.99 87.66 -16.13
N ARG A 529 -78.70 86.43 -16.59
CA ARG A 529 -78.57 85.25 -15.74
C ARG A 529 -77.12 84.92 -15.37
N LEU A 530 -76.16 85.14 -16.27
CA LEU A 530 -74.75 84.83 -16.05
C LEU A 530 -73.87 85.95 -16.61
N LYS A 531 -73.13 86.65 -15.74
CA LYS A 531 -72.18 87.69 -16.17
C LYS A 531 -70.87 87.05 -16.60
N ILE A 532 -70.50 87.25 -17.86
CA ILE A 532 -69.33 86.60 -18.47
C ILE A 532 -68.24 87.62 -18.75
N SER A 533 -67.01 87.37 -18.27
CA SER A 533 -65.82 88.13 -18.65
C SER A 533 -64.84 87.27 -19.43
N LEU A 534 -64.38 87.78 -20.58
CA LEU A 534 -63.39 87.14 -21.43
C LEU A 534 -62.14 88.02 -21.55
N GLU A 535 -60.99 87.47 -21.16
CA GLU A 535 -59.68 88.10 -21.31
C GLU A 535 -58.77 87.25 -22.21
N THR A 536 -58.09 87.88 -23.16
CA THR A 536 -57.20 87.19 -24.10
C THR A 536 -55.85 87.90 -24.19
N ILE A 537 -54.78 87.17 -23.89
CA ILE A 537 -53.39 87.65 -23.90
C ILE A 537 -52.57 86.74 -24.84
N GLY A 538 -51.88 87.32 -25.82
CA GLY A 538 -50.91 86.61 -26.67
C GLY A 538 -51.46 85.80 -27.87
N LEU A 539 -52.77 85.60 -27.99
CA LEU A 539 -53.42 84.84 -29.10
C LEU A 539 -53.62 85.67 -30.38
N ASN A 540 -52.54 86.24 -30.92
CA ASN A 540 -52.58 87.04 -32.16
C ASN A 540 -52.34 86.22 -33.44
N THR A 541 -51.91 84.96 -33.31
CA THR A 541 -51.64 84.00 -34.40
C THR A 541 -52.59 82.81 -34.33
N ARG A 542 -52.95 82.23 -35.48
CA ARG A 542 -53.77 81.01 -35.54
C ARG A 542 -52.99 79.81 -34.99
N LEU A 543 -53.68 78.96 -34.24
CA LEU A 543 -53.15 77.66 -33.81
C LEU A 543 -53.41 76.63 -34.92
N ASP A 544 -52.82 75.43 -34.77
CA ASP A 544 -53.18 74.30 -35.62
C ASP A 544 -54.71 74.08 -35.57
N GLN A 545 -55.33 73.89 -36.74
CA GLN A 545 -56.78 73.83 -36.87
C GLN A 545 -57.39 72.70 -36.00
N GLN A 546 -56.66 71.61 -35.79
CA GLN A 546 -57.08 70.52 -34.93
C GLN A 546 -57.03 70.91 -33.44
N VAL A 547 -56.01 71.67 -33.04
CA VAL A 547 -55.89 72.25 -31.69
C VAL A 547 -57.03 73.26 -31.44
N GLU A 548 -57.31 74.16 -32.38
CA GLU A 548 -58.41 75.13 -32.27
C GLU A 548 -59.76 74.45 -32.12
N SER A 549 -60.04 73.39 -32.90
CA SER A 549 -61.31 72.67 -32.81
C SER A 549 -61.48 71.98 -31.47
N VAL A 550 -60.45 71.23 -31.04
CA VAL A 550 -60.51 70.48 -29.78
C VAL A 550 -60.62 71.42 -28.58
N LEU A 551 -59.86 72.53 -28.57
CA LEU A 551 -59.97 73.55 -27.52
C LEU A 551 -61.34 74.22 -27.48
N TYR A 552 -61.85 74.63 -28.64
CA TYR A 552 -63.19 75.23 -28.73
C TYR A 552 -64.24 74.30 -28.11
N ARG A 553 -64.14 73.00 -28.37
CA ARG A 553 -65.07 72.01 -27.81
C ARG A 553 -64.96 71.83 -26.31
N ILE A 554 -63.74 71.82 -25.79
CA ILE A 554 -63.52 71.72 -24.35
C ILE A 554 -64.14 72.94 -23.65
N ILE A 555 -63.92 74.13 -24.20
CA ILE A 555 -64.51 75.36 -23.66
C ILE A 555 -66.03 75.32 -23.77
N GLN A 556 -66.58 74.91 -24.92
CA GLN A 556 -68.02 74.80 -25.13
C GLN A 556 -68.66 73.83 -24.12
N GLU A 557 -68.08 72.65 -23.91
CA GLU A 557 -68.57 71.66 -22.95
C GLU A 557 -68.45 72.17 -21.51
N THR A 558 -67.34 72.81 -21.16
CA THR A 558 -67.09 73.37 -19.83
C THR A 558 -68.09 74.49 -19.51
N VAL A 559 -68.30 75.44 -20.43
CA VAL A 559 -69.27 76.53 -20.27
C VAL A 559 -70.71 75.99 -20.23
N ASN A 560 -71.05 74.99 -21.04
CA ASN A 560 -72.37 74.34 -20.97
C ASN A 560 -72.60 73.63 -19.63
N ASN A 561 -71.55 73.02 -19.07
CA ASN A 561 -71.62 72.43 -17.73
C ASN A 561 -71.90 73.51 -16.68
N VAL A 562 -71.27 74.69 -16.78
CA VAL A 562 -71.57 75.83 -15.89
C VAL A 562 -73.05 76.23 -16.00
N ILE A 563 -73.56 76.43 -17.21
CA ILE A 563 -74.95 76.86 -17.45
C ILE A 563 -75.97 75.85 -16.93
N LYS A 564 -75.77 74.55 -17.19
CA LYS A 564 -76.74 73.50 -16.85
C LYS A 564 -76.64 73.03 -15.41
N HIS A 565 -75.43 73.06 -14.85
CA HIS A 565 -75.13 72.33 -13.62
C HIS A 565 -74.56 73.19 -12.51
N ALA A 566 -74.03 74.39 -12.73
CA ALA A 566 -73.38 75.16 -11.67
C ALA A 566 -74.29 76.17 -10.94
N ASP A 567 -75.37 76.64 -11.57
CA ASP A 567 -76.21 77.76 -11.06
C ASP A 567 -75.37 79.00 -10.67
N ALA A 568 -74.34 79.28 -11.48
CA ALA A 568 -73.40 80.36 -11.27
C ALA A 568 -73.98 81.72 -11.70
N SER A 569 -73.49 82.79 -11.06
CA SER A 569 -73.85 84.18 -11.38
C SER A 569 -72.77 84.90 -12.19
N ARG A 570 -71.53 84.42 -12.12
CA ARG A 570 -70.36 84.91 -12.86
C ARG A 570 -69.52 83.78 -13.44
N LEU A 571 -68.95 84.04 -14.62
CA LEU A 571 -68.04 83.16 -15.33
C LEU A 571 -66.88 83.95 -15.91
N ASN A 572 -65.66 83.63 -15.50
CA ASN A 572 -64.44 84.26 -15.99
C ASN A 572 -63.69 83.28 -16.88
N ILE A 573 -63.32 83.72 -18.10
CA ILE A 573 -62.54 82.93 -19.04
C ILE A 573 -61.31 83.73 -19.42
N GLN A 574 -60.13 83.17 -19.21
CA GLN A 574 -58.86 83.78 -19.54
C GLN A 574 -58.07 82.88 -20.49
N PHE A 575 -57.61 83.46 -21.59
CA PHE A 575 -56.66 82.82 -22.49
C PHE A 575 -55.29 83.50 -22.38
N LEU A 576 -54.25 82.68 -22.24
CA LEU A 576 -52.86 83.11 -22.23
C LEU A 576 -52.07 82.26 -23.22
N LYS A 577 -51.39 82.92 -24.17
CA LYS A 577 -50.38 82.31 -25.04
C LYS A 577 -49.02 82.91 -24.73
N ASP A 578 -48.06 82.06 -24.41
CA ASP A 578 -46.65 82.38 -24.20
C ASP A 578 -45.74 81.44 -25.02
N GLU A 579 -44.42 81.48 -24.78
CA GLU A 579 -43.44 80.59 -25.44
C GLU A 579 -43.59 79.11 -25.03
N ASP A 580 -44.20 78.84 -23.87
CA ASP A 580 -44.33 77.49 -23.32
C ASP A 580 -45.60 76.79 -23.83
N GLY A 581 -46.61 77.54 -24.28
CA GLY A 581 -47.82 76.96 -24.86
C GLY A 581 -49.06 77.85 -24.82
N VAL A 582 -50.23 77.20 -24.87
CA VAL A 582 -51.56 77.82 -24.71
C VAL A 582 -52.13 77.38 -23.36
N SER A 583 -52.43 78.36 -22.51
CA SER A 583 -53.08 78.14 -21.21
C SER A 583 -54.47 78.79 -21.19
N ILE A 584 -55.49 78.05 -20.73
CA ILE A 584 -56.87 78.51 -20.66
C ILE A 584 -57.39 78.25 -19.26
N THR A 585 -57.96 79.28 -18.64
CA THR A 585 -58.55 79.20 -17.31
C THR A 585 -60.02 79.57 -17.39
N ILE A 586 -60.89 78.71 -16.88
CA ILE A 586 -62.34 78.91 -16.83
C ILE A 586 -62.79 78.81 -15.37
N GLU A 587 -63.33 79.88 -14.81
CA GLU A 587 -63.71 79.98 -13.40
C GLU A 587 -65.17 80.40 -13.25
N ASP A 588 -65.98 79.63 -12.52
CA ASP A 588 -67.38 79.96 -12.19
C ASP A 588 -67.59 80.12 -10.67
N ASP A 589 -68.55 80.95 -10.26
CA ASP A 589 -68.91 81.15 -8.84
C ASP A 589 -70.13 80.35 -8.36
N GLY A 590 -70.45 79.24 -9.04
CA GLY A 590 -71.60 78.39 -8.76
C GLY A 590 -71.43 77.45 -7.57
N LYS A 591 -72.29 76.44 -7.50
CA LYS A 591 -72.34 75.51 -6.36
C LYS A 591 -71.15 74.56 -6.25
N GLY A 592 -70.27 74.46 -7.25
CA GLY A 592 -69.16 73.52 -7.31
C GLY A 592 -69.58 72.05 -7.10
N PHE A 593 -68.62 71.13 -7.09
CA PHE A 593 -68.86 69.71 -6.81
C PHE A 593 -67.70 69.07 -6.05
N ASP A 594 -67.92 67.89 -5.50
CA ASP A 594 -66.87 67.14 -4.80
C ASP A 594 -65.92 66.49 -5.80
N THR A 595 -64.61 66.78 -5.70
CA THR A 595 -63.57 66.22 -6.58
C THR A 595 -63.49 64.69 -6.51
N SER A 596 -63.93 64.07 -5.42
CA SER A 596 -64.01 62.60 -5.32
C SER A 596 -65.10 61.97 -6.21
N LEU A 597 -66.02 62.78 -6.74
CA LEU A 597 -66.99 62.34 -7.76
C LEU A 597 -66.40 62.31 -9.18
N LEU A 598 -65.22 62.91 -9.44
CA LEU A 598 -64.55 62.84 -10.75
C LEU A 598 -64.20 61.40 -11.15
N GLU A 599 -63.83 60.56 -10.17
CA GLU A 599 -63.51 59.14 -10.39
C GLU A 599 -64.75 58.24 -10.52
N LYS A 600 -65.90 58.68 -9.99
CA LYS A 600 -67.15 57.89 -9.94
C LYS A 600 -68.28 58.39 -10.84
N SER A 601 -68.14 59.56 -11.48
CA SER A 601 -69.19 60.08 -12.35
C SER A 601 -69.25 59.31 -13.67
N GLU A 602 -70.45 58.81 -14.01
CA GLU A 602 -70.77 58.23 -15.32
C GLU A 602 -71.03 59.31 -16.39
N GLY A 603 -70.80 60.58 -16.06
CA GLY A 603 -71.00 61.71 -16.98
C GLY A 603 -70.04 61.63 -18.16
N ILE A 604 -70.59 61.45 -19.37
CA ILE A 604 -69.84 61.34 -20.62
C ILE A 604 -69.02 62.63 -20.91
N GLY A 605 -69.49 63.79 -20.44
CA GLY A 605 -68.87 65.10 -20.69
C GLY A 605 -67.44 65.25 -20.14
N LEU A 606 -67.20 64.89 -18.87
CA LEU A 606 -65.87 65.01 -18.24
C LEU A 606 -64.85 64.03 -18.83
N LYS A 607 -65.29 62.79 -19.12
CA LYS A 607 -64.44 61.79 -19.80
C LYS A 607 -64.05 62.25 -21.21
N ASN A 608 -64.95 62.92 -21.91
CA ASN A 608 -64.68 63.49 -23.23
C ASN A 608 -63.70 64.66 -23.15
N ILE A 609 -63.80 65.53 -22.14
CA ILE A 609 -62.84 66.62 -21.94
C ILE A 609 -61.43 66.06 -21.68
N ILE A 610 -61.29 65.09 -20.78
CA ILE A 610 -60.00 64.49 -20.42
C ILE A 610 -59.39 63.74 -21.62
N SER A 611 -60.18 62.96 -22.36
CA SER A 611 -59.67 62.21 -23.53
C SER A 611 -59.21 63.13 -24.66
N ARG A 612 -59.91 64.25 -24.86
CA ARG A 612 -59.55 65.31 -25.81
C ARG A 612 -58.29 66.05 -25.41
N MET A 613 -58.09 66.29 -24.11
CA MET A 613 -56.86 66.89 -23.60
C MET A 613 -55.66 65.95 -23.72
N ALA A 614 -55.85 64.66 -23.41
CA ALA A 614 -54.83 63.64 -23.62
C ALA A 614 -54.43 63.52 -25.10
N PHE A 615 -55.39 63.69 -26.01
CA PHE A 615 -55.13 63.70 -27.46
C PHE A 615 -54.18 64.84 -27.87
N LEU A 616 -54.37 66.04 -27.31
CA LEU A 616 -53.49 67.19 -27.56
C LEU A 616 -52.18 67.14 -26.76
N LYS A 617 -51.95 66.07 -25.99
CA LYS A 617 -50.81 65.96 -25.03
C LYS A 617 -50.74 67.12 -24.04
N GLY A 618 -51.88 67.78 -23.80
CA GLY A 618 -51.99 68.85 -22.81
C GLY A 618 -52.42 68.30 -21.46
N THR A 619 -52.36 69.16 -20.45
CA THR A 619 -52.82 68.89 -19.09
C THR A 619 -54.10 69.65 -18.80
N ILE A 620 -54.97 69.04 -18.01
CA ILE A 620 -56.17 69.69 -17.49
C ILE A 620 -56.28 69.38 -16.00
N ASP A 621 -56.61 70.42 -15.23
CA ASP A 621 -56.82 70.31 -13.80
C ASP A 621 -58.15 70.97 -13.41
N PHE A 622 -58.82 70.38 -12.43
CA PHE A 622 -60.12 70.82 -11.93
C PHE A 622 -60.01 71.12 -10.44
N ASP A 623 -60.14 72.37 -10.05
CA ASP A 623 -60.24 72.78 -8.64
C ASP A 623 -61.68 73.17 -8.34
N THR A 624 -62.37 72.39 -7.51
CA THR A 624 -63.76 72.61 -7.15
C THR A 624 -64.08 72.00 -5.79
N ALA A 625 -65.05 72.60 -5.10
CA ALA A 625 -65.63 72.04 -3.89
C ALA A 625 -67.09 72.48 -3.76
N PRO A 626 -67.95 71.71 -3.05
CA PRO A 626 -69.32 72.12 -2.77
C PRO A 626 -69.37 73.52 -2.12
N GLY A 627 -70.05 74.45 -2.77
CA GLY A 627 -70.21 75.86 -2.39
C GLY A 627 -69.08 76.81 -2.81
N LYS A 628 -68.07 76.36 -3.57
CA LYS A 628 -66.88 77.17 -3.94
C LYS A 628 -66.70 77.43 -5.44
N GLY A 629 -67.68 77.11 -6.29
CA GLY A 629 -67.52 77.23 -7.73
C GLY A 629 -66.58 76.17 -8.33
N THR A 630 -66.16 76.38 -9.57
CA THR A 630 -65.25 75.48 -10.30
C THR A 630 -64.20 76.28 -11.05
N LEU A 631 -62.94 75.89 -10.94
CA LEU A 631 -61.83 76.36 -11.75
C LEU A 631 -61.33 75.22 -12.63
N VAL A 632 -61.30 75.44 -13.94
CA VAL A 632 -60.75 74.52 -14.93
C VAL A 632 -59.52 75.17 -15.55
N ALA A 633 -58.35 74.57 -15.29
CA ALA A 633 -57.07 75.03 -15.81
C ALA A 633 -56.59 74.06 -16.90
N ILE A 634 -56.39 74.56 -18.10
CA ILE A 634 -55.98 73.81 -19.28
C ILE A 634 -54.63 74.34 -19.73
N HIS A 635 -53.68 73.46 -20.05
CA HIS A 635 -52.41 73.84 -20.65
C HIS A 635 -52.04 72.89 -21.79
N ILE A 636 -51.65 73.45 -22.93
CA ILE A 636 -51.18 72.71 -24.10
C ILE A 636 -49.79 73.24 -24.47
N PRO A 637 -48.75 72.40 -24.44
CA PRO A 637 -47.42 72.80 -24.87
C PRO A 637 -47.39 73.01 -26.40
N ASP A 638 -46.58 73.97 -26.86
CA ASP A 638 -46.40 74.28 -28.29
C ASP A 638 -45.78 73.17 -29.13
#